data_AF-A0A1V6EAT2-F1
#
_entry.id   AF-A0A1V6EAT2-F1
#
_cell.length_a   1.000
_cell.length_b   1.000
_cell.length_c   1.000
_cell.angle_alpha   90.00
_cell.angle_beta   90.00
_cell.angle_gamma   90.00
#
_symmetry.space_group_name_H-M   'P 1'
#
loop_
_entity.id
_entity.type
_entity.pdbx_description
1 polymer ?
#
loop_
_entity_poly.entity_id
_entity_poly.type
_entity_poly.pdbx_seq_one_letter_code
_entity_poly.pdbx_strand_id
1 'polypeptide(L)'
;MKQLCLRVLILVTALGLAGCTALLPSSSAVSPSSFDSFEAAQAALEKTVPYKTTLEELKALGFDPQASANVSIIPYPEVVSRLAPYSGVALDALDPGVRDCILAQTQCKAYVYRFGRVDRQRDGNFFLDFFNIKRDVQMNGWRFEGLVVVRNGIVLFRNSAGESKLNTFEKTTNPLGPFQRSGESSDLLLR
;
A
#
# COMPACT_ATOMS: atom_id res chain seq x y z
N MET A 1 32.93 17.21 -49.02
CA MET A 1 31.98 18.00 -48.19
C MET A 1 30.59 17.36 -48.12
N LYS A 2 29.89 17.11 -49.23
CA LYS A 2 28.53 16.50 -49.22
C LYS A 2 28.41 15.15 -48.49
N GLN A 3 29.39 14.26 -48.66
CA GLN A 3 29.46 12.94 -48.01
C GLN A 3 29.65 13.03 -46.48
N LEU A 4 30.30 14.09 -45.99
CA LEU A 4 30.53 14.32 -44.56
C LEU A 4 29.26 14.84 -43.87
N CYS A 5 28.54 15.78 -44.51
CA CYS A 5 27.23 16.25 -44.03
C CYS A 5 26.19 15.13 -43.95
N LEU A 6 26.15 14.23 -44.96
CA LEU A 6 25.19 13.13 -44.97
C LEU A 6 25.43 12.15 -43.81
N ARG A 7 26.70 11.85 -43.49
CA ARG A 7 27.07 10.98 -42.36
C ARG A 7 26.76 11.63 -41.00
N VAL A 8 26.98 12.93 -40.87
CA VAL A 8 26.61 13.69 -39.65
C VAL A 8 25.09 13.71 -39.45
N LEU A 9 24.32 13.90 -40.53
CA LEU A 9 22.86 13.88 -40.46
C LEU A 9 22.33 12.51 -40.01
N ILE A 10 22.86 11.41 -40.56
CA ILE A 10 22.46 10.06 -40.16
C ILE A 10 22.82 9.79 -38.68
N LEU A 11 23.99 10.23 -38.22
CA LEU A 11 24.42 10.07 -36.83
C LEU A 11 23.51 10.84 -35.86
N VAL A 12 23.16 12.09 -36.19
CA VAL A 12 22.25 12.92 -35.38
C VAL A 12 20.84 12.31 -35.36
N THR A 13 20.37 11.77 -36.48
CA THR A 13 19.07 11.10 -36.56
C THR A 13 19.05 9.83 -35.72
N ALA A 14 20.12 9.01 -35.78
CA ALA A 14 20.24 7.81 -34.97
C ALA A 14 20.31 8.11 -33.46
N LEU A 15 21.01 9.18 -33.05
CA LEU A 15 21.03 9.64 -31.66
C LEU A 15 19.67 10.19 -31.21
N GLY A 16 18.89 10.79 -32.11
CA GLY A 16 17.55 11.30 -31.81
C GLY A 16 16.51 10.20 -31.52
N LEU A 17 16.58 9.05 -32.22
CA LEU A 17 15.64 7.94 -32.00
C LEU A 17 15.96 7.08 -30.77
N ALA A 18 17.22 7.02 -30.35
CA ALA A 18 17.65 6.21 -29.19
C ALA A 18 17.28 6.83 -27.82
N GLY A 19 16.95 8.12 -27.77
CA GLY A 19 16.68 8.84 -26.52
C GLY A 19 15.26 8.69 -25.94
N CYS A 20 14.32 8.07 -26.66
CA CYS A 20 12.90 8.09 -26.26
C CYS A 20 12.50 7.00 -25.25
N THR A 21 13.30 5.96 -25.03
CA THR A 21 12.97 4.88 -24.09
C THR A 21 13.31 5.23 -22.64
N ALA A 22 14.30 6.10 -22.41
CA ALA A 22 14.72 6.54 -21.09
C ALA A 22 13.86 7.66 -20.49
N LEU A 23 12.83 8.13 -21.21
CA LEU A 23 11.98 9.27 -20.82
C LEU A 23 10.64 8.84 -20.18
N LEU A 24 10.48 7.55 -19.91
CA LEU A 24 9.29 7.03 -19.24
C LEU A 24 9.33 7.41 -17.75
N PRO A 25 8.24 7.99 -17.21
CA PRO A 25 8.20 8.36 -15.81
C PRO A 25 8.10 7.11 -14.94
N SER A 26 8.98 6.98 -13.95
CA SER A 26 8.82 6.06 -12.83
C SER A 26 8.24 6.79 -11.63
N SER A 27 7.55 6.06 -10.77
CA SER A 27 7.03 6.61 -9.51
C SER A 27 7.20 5.57 -8.41
N SER A 28 7.75 5.97 -7.27
CA SER A 28 7.79 5.14 -6.08
C SER A 28 6.86 5.70 -5.01
N ALA A 29 5.95 4.87 -4.48
CA ALA A 29 5.16 5.20 -3.30
C ALA A 29 5.80 4.50 -2.09
N VAL A 30 6.39 5.30 -1.20
CA VAL A 30 7.02 4.81 0.04
C VAL A 30 6.20 5.31 1.21
N SER A 31 5.61 4.38 1.97
CA SER A 31 5.03 4.71 3.28
C SER A 31 6.19 4.95 4.26
N PRO A 32 6.32 6.14 4.89
CA PRO A 32 7.31 6.37 5.93
C PRO A 32 7.05 5.41 7.09
N SER A 33 7.92 4.41 7.24
CA SER A 33 7.87 3.41 8.29
C SER A 33 9.29 3.04 8.71
N SER A 34 9.45 2.48 9.91
CA SER A 34 10.73 2.00 10.42
C SER A 34 11.18 0.66 9.85
N PHE A 35 10.41 0.09 8.91
CA PHE A 35 10.62 -1.26 8.40
C PHE A 35 10.91 -1.27 6.89
N ASP A 36 11.90 -2.07 6.51
CA ASP A 36 12.31 -2.21 5.10
C ASP A 36 11.60 -3.37 4.37
N SER A 37 11.05 -4.33 5.11
CA SER A 37 10.33 -5.49 4.57
C SER A 37 9.08 -5.87 5.36
N PHE A 38 8.20 -6.65 4.72
CA PHE A 38 7.01 -7.21 5.34
C PHE A 38 7.36 -8.10 6.53
N GLU A 39 8.36 -8.97 6.39
CA GLU A 39 8.80 -9.91 7.41
C GLU A 39 9.36 -9.18 8.64
N ALA A 40 10.07 -8.08 8.43
CA ALA A 40 10.58 -7.26 9.53
C ALA A 40 9.44 -6.62 10.35
N ALA A 41 8.42 -6.09 9.67
CA ALA A 41 7.24 -5.54 10.32
C ALA A 41 6.42 -6.63 11.05
N GLN A 42 6.24 -7.79 10.41
CA GLN A 42 5.55 -8.92 11.02
C GLN A 42 6.28 -9.42 12.27
N ALA A 43 7.59 -9.63 12.18
CA ALA A 43 8.41 -10.09 13.30
C ALA A 43 8.41 -9.08 14.46
N ALA A 44 8.37 -7.79 14.17
CA ALA A 44 8.23 -6.76 15.21
C ALA A 44 6.85 -6.84 15.89
N LEU A 45 5.78 -7.05 15.13
CA LEU A 45 4.44 -7.20 15.71
C LEU A 45 4.31 -8.50 16.51
N GLU A 46 4.95 -9.58 16.08
CA GLU A 46 4.91 -10.87 16.78
C GLU A 46 5.54 -10.83 18.18
N LYS A 47 6.47 -9.90 18.42
CA LYS A 47 7.03 -9.63 19.76
C LYS A 47 6.03 -9.04 20.73
N THR A 48 4.93 -8.46 20.25
CA THR A 48 3.89 -7.92 21.13
C THR A 48 3.08 -9.08 21.72
N VAL A 49 3.06 -9.17 23.04
CA VAL A 49 2.35 -10.23 23.76
C VAL A 49 1.04 -9.65 24.31
N PRO A 50 -0.12 -10.20 23.91
CA PRO A 50 -1.41 -9.80 24.47
C PRO A 50 -1.41 -9.81 26.00
N TYR A 51 -2.07 -8.83 26.60
CA TYR A 51 -2.20 -8.61 28.05
C TYR A 51 -0.90 -8.30 28.81
N LYS A 52 0.25 -8.21 28.13
CA LYS A 52 1.53 -7.85 28.74
C LYS A 52 2.14 -6.61 28.14
N THR A 53 2.11 -6.50 26.82
CA THR A 53 2.76 -5.39 26.12
C THR A 53 1.99 -4.10 26.31
N THR A 54 2.70 -3.05 26.74
CA THR A 54 2.13 -1.72 26.89
C THR A 54 2.22 -0.91 25.59
N LEU A 55 1.49 0.20 25.53
CA LEU A 55 1.53 1.12 24.40
C LEU A 55 2.94 1.71 24.18
N GLU A 56 3.68 1.94 25.26
CA GLU A 56 5.05 2.46 25.23
C GLU A 56 6.02 1.43 24.63
N GLU A 57 5.88 0.16 25.00
CA GLU A 57 6.65 -0.93 24.40
C GLU A 57 6.29 -1.14 22.93
N LEU A 58 4.99 -1.05 22.59
CA LEU A 58 4.51 -1.10 21.20
C LEU A 58 5.14 0.02 20.36
N LYS A 59 5.22 1.23 20.93
CA LYS A 59 5.90 2.38 20.31
C LYS A 59 7.41 2.12 20.14
N ALA A 60 8.07 1.54 21.14
CA ALA A 60 9.49 1.17 21.03
C ALA A 60 9.76 0.14 19.92
N LEU A 61 8.76 -0.69 19.59
CA LEU A 61 8.83 -1.66 18.48
C LEU A 61 8.60 -1.02 17.10
N GLY A 62 8.30 0.28 17.01
CA GLY A 62 8.06 1.00 15.75
C GLY A 62 6.59 1.23 15.40
N PHE A 63 5.67 0.82 16.28
CA PHE A 63 4.22 1.01 16.11
C PHE A 63 3.74 2.17 17.00
N ASP A 64 3.91 3.41 16.53
CA ASP A 64 3.47 4.60 17.28
C ASP A 64 2.06 5.05 16.83
N PRO A 65 1.05 5.02 17.71
CA PRO A 65 -0.30 5.47 17.36
C PRO A 65 -0.46 6.97 17.07
N GLN A 66 0.55 7.79 17.41
CA GLN A 66 0.49 9.25 17.33
C GLN A 66 1.57 9.83 16.39
N ALA A 67 2.75 9.21 16.33
CA ALA A 67 3.87 9.72 15.52
C ALA A 67 3.98 9.06 14.14
N SER A 68 3.45 7.85 13.95
CA SER A 68 3.55 7.15 12.67
C SER A 68 2.55 7.75 11.67
N ALA A 69 3.06 8.35 10.60
CA ALA A 69 2.26 8.60 9.41
C ALA A 69 1.74 7.24 8.91
N ASN A 70 0.45 7.12 8.60
CA ASN A 70 -0.25 5.89 8.17
C ASN A 70 -0.80 4.97 9.28
N VAL A 71 -1.19 5.54 10.42
CA VAL A 71 -2.03 4.86 11.42
C VAL A 71 -3.47 5.30 11.29
N SER A 72 -4.39 4.33 11.25
CA SER A 72 -5.82 4.58 11.34
C SER A 72 -6.32 4.14 12.72
N ILE A 73 -6.87 5.08 13.48
CA ILE A 73 -7.47 4.82 14.78
C ILE A 73 -8.94 4.52 14.55
N ILE A 74 -9.37 3.34 14.97
CA ILE A 74 -10.75 2.86 14.83
C ILE A 74 -11.39 2.90 16.23
N PRO A 75 -12.27 3.88 16.49
CA PRO A 75 -12.96 4.00 17.77
C PRO A 75 -14.15 3.04 17.86
N TYR A 76 -14.75 2.95 19.05
CA TYR A 76 -16.09 2.40 19.21
C TYR A 76 -17.14 3.27 18.49
N PRO A 77 -18.14 2.71 17.80
CA PRO A 77 -18.48 1.29 17.66
C PRO A 77 -17.86 0.59 16.44
N GLU A 78 -17.13 1.31 15.58
CA GLU A 78 -16.56 0.79 14.33
C GLU A 78 -15.57 -0.36 14.56
N VAL A 79 -14.88 -0.36 15.70
CA VAL A 79 -14.01 -1.47 16.09
C VAL A 79 -14.78 -2.79 16.20
N VAL A 80 -16.04 -2.76 16.64
CA VAL A 80 -16.87 -3.96 16.81
C VAL A 80 -17.24 -4.54 15.46
N SER A 81 -17.63 -3.71 14.49
CA SER A 81 -17.96 -4.20 13.14
C SER A 81 -16.75 -4.76 12.41
N ARG A 82 -15.55 -4.26 12.69
CA ARG A 82 -14.30 -4.78 12.10
C ARG A 82 -13.82 -6.09 12.74
N LEU A 83 -14.00 -6.24 14.05
CA LEU A 83 -13.56 -7.43 14.80
C LEU A 83 -14.58 -8.57 14.77
N ALA A 84 -15.88 -8.25 14.70
CA ALA A 84 -16.97 -9.20 14.64
C ALA A 84 -17.89 -8.88 13.44
N PRO A 85 -17.44 -9.14 12.21
CA PRO A 85 -18.18 -8.79 11.00
C PRO A 85 -19.50 -9.58 10.84
N TYR A 86 -19.61 -10.73 11.49
CA TYR A 86 -20.81 -11.57 11.46
C TYR A 86 -21.58 -11.45 12.78
N SER A 87 -22.77 -10.85 12.72
CA SER A 87 -23.68 -10.64 13.86
C SER A 87 -24.24 -11.93 14.49
N GLY A 88 -23.92 -13.10 13.94
CA GLY A 88 -24.35 -14.41 14.44
C GLY A 88 -23.29 -15.18 15.24
N VAL A 89 -22.05 -14.68 15.35
CA VAL A 89 -21.01 -15.33 16.17
C VAL A 89 -21.21 -14.93 17.62
N ALA A 90 -21.37 -15.92 18.49
CA ALA A 90 -21.51 -15.68 19.91
C ALA A 90 -20.21 -15.09 20.50
N LEU A 91 -20.33 -14.13 21.43
CA LEU A 91 -19.20 -13.39 22.00
C LEU A 91 -18.18 -14.29 22.72
N ASP A 92 -18.62 -15.44 23.21
CA ASP A 92 -17.79 -16.46 23.85
C ASP A 92 -16.91 -17.25 22.85
N ALA A 93 -17.31 -17.33 21.59
CA ALA A 93 -16.55 -17.94 20.51
C ALA A 93 -15.47 -17.02 19.92
N LEU A 94 -15.46 -15.73 20.30
CA LEU A 94 -14.43 -14.78 19.88
C LEU A 94 -13.15 -14.94 20.71
N ASP A 95 -12.03 -14.47 20.14
CA ASP A 95 -10.78 -14.34 20.87
C ASP A 95 -10.99 -13.51 22.15
N PRO A 96 -10.41 -13.92 23.30
CA PRO A 96 -10.61 -13.23 24.57
C PRO A 96 -10.24 -11.74 24.51
N GLY A 97 -9.22 -11.35 23.73
CA GLY A 97 -8.81 -9.95 23.59
C GLY A 97 -9.84 -9.12 22.82
N VAL A 98 -10.50 -9.72 21.83
CA VAL A 98 -11.59 -9.10 21.08
C VAL A 98 -12.83 -8.95 21.98
N ARG A 99 -13.21 -10.02 22.69
CA ARG A 99 -14.34 -9.98 23.63
C ARG A 99 -14.15 -8.90 24.70
N ASP A 100 -12.98 -8.85 25.32
CA ASP A 100 -12.65 -7.89 26.36
C ASP A 100 -12.63 -6.44 25.86
N CYS A 101 -12.31 -6.24 24.58
CA CYS A 101 -12.39 -4.96 23.91
C CYS A 101 -13.85 -4.52 23.70
N ILE A 102 -14.70 -5.41 23.18
CA ILE A 102 -16.12 -5.13 22.93
C ILE A 102 -16.82 -4.76 24.25
N LEU A 103 -16.54 -5.52 25.33
CA LEU A 103 -17.09 -5.26 26.66
C LEU A 103 -16.63 -3.92 27.26
N ALA A 104 -15.43 -3.46 26.90
CA ALA A 104 -14.86 -2.20 27.40
C ALA A 104 -15.33 -0.95 26.63
N GLN A 105 -16.09 -1.10 25.55
CA GLN A 105 -16.73 -0.02 24.79
C GLN A 105 -15.74 1.10 24.43
N THR A 106 -15.97 2.33 24.89
CA THR A 106 -15.19 3.53 24.57
C THR A 106 -13.77 3.53 25.13
N GLN A 107 -13.47 2.65 26.10
CA GLN A 107 -12.12 2.47 26.64
C GLN A 107 -11.23 1.63 25.72
N CYS A 108 -11.82 0.94 24.74
CA CYS A 108 -11.09 0.17 23.75
C CYS A 108 -10.94 0.93 22.44
N LYS A 109 -9.73 0.89 21.86
CA LYS A 109 -9.43 1.44 20.55
C LYS A 109 -8.64 0.42 19.73
N ALA A 110 -8.93 0.33 18.44
CA ALA A 110 -8.09 -0.41 17.52
C ALA A 110 -7.21 0.54 16.71
N TYR A 111 -5.99 0.12 16.46
CA TYR A 111 -5.00 0.80 15.67
C TYR A 111 -4.65 -0.08 14.48
N VAL A 112 -4.81 0.47 13.28
CA VAL A 112 -4.43 -0.19 12.02
C VAL A 112 -3.21 0.54 11.47
N TYR A 113 -2.09 -0.16 11.43
CA TYR A 113 -0.81 0.31 10.90
C TYR A 113 -0.67 -0.16 9.46
N ARG A 114 -0.49 0.77 8.52
CA ARG A 114 -0.29 0.44 7.10
C ARG A 114 1.10 0.87 6.64
N PHE A 115 1.96 -0.12 6.45
CA PHE A 115 3.32 0.06 5.96
C PHE A 115 3.46 -0.58 4.59
N GLY A 116 4.41 -0.09 3.81
CA GLY A 116 4.66 -0.66 2.52
C GLY A 116 5.51 0.22 1.63
N ARG A 117 6.12 -0.44 0.67
CA ARG A 117 6.88 0.19 -0.39
C ARG A 117 6.41 -0.42 -1.69
N VAL A 118 5.92 0.43 -2.60
CA VAL A 118 5.48 0.02 -3.92
C VAL A 118 6.24 0.86 -4.94
N ASP A 119 7.07 0.19 -5.73
CA ASP A 119 7.75 0.76 -6.87
C ASP A 119 6.89 0.51 -8.11
N ARG A 120 6.62 1.58 -8.86
CA ARG A 120 5.84 1.53 -10.08
C ARG A 120 6.73 1.99 -11.23
N GLN A 121 7.02 1.06 -12.13
CA GLN A 121 7.80 1.29 -13.33
C GLN A 121 6.87 1.19 -14.54
N ARG A 122 6.99 2.15 -15.46
CA ARG A 122 6.25 2.14 -16.72
C ARG A 122 7.17 1.59 -17.78
N ASP A 123 6.66 0.58 -18.48
CA ASP A 123 7.39 -0.10 -19.55
C ASP A 123 6.69 0.15 -20.89
N GLY A 124 7.47 0.26 -21.98
CA GLY A 124 6.95 0.31 -23.34
C GLY A 124 7.38 1.53 -24.15
N ASN A 125 6.49 2.01 -25.03
CA ASN A 125 6.80 3.10 -25.95
C ASN A 125 6.25 4.43 -25.41
N PHE A 126 7.15 5.40 -25.21
CA PHE A 126 6.80 6.75 -24.75
C PHE A 126 5.67 7.40 -25.55
N PHE A 127 5.66 7.30 -26.89
CA PHE A 127 4.63 7.93 -27.71
C PHE A 127 3.25 7.28 -27.51
N LEU A 128 3.19 5.95 -27.41
CA LEU A 128 1.93 5.26 -27.16
C LEU A 128 1.38 5.59 -25.77
N ASP A 129 2.26 5.83 -24.78
CA ASP A 129 1.85 6.24 -23.45
C ASP A 129 1.44 7.73 -23.41
N PHE A 130 2.17 8.61 -24.09
CA PHE A 130 1.87 10.04 -24.21
C PHE A 130 0.52 10.29 -24.88
N PHE A 131 0.21 9.55 -25.95
CA PHE A 131 -1.10 9.60 -26.60
C PHE A 131 -2.17 8.74 -25.89
N ASN A 132 -1.86 8.19 -24.71
CA ASN A 132 -2.75 7.35 -23.90
C ASN A 132 -3.29 6.11 -24.65
N ILE A 133 -2.60 5.64 -25.70
CA ILE A 133 -3.03 4.50 -26.53
C ILE A 133 -2.71 3.18 -25.83
N LYS A 134 -1.52 3.06 -25.25
CA LYS A 134 -1.09 1.84 -24.56
C LYS A 134 -0.17 2.20 -23.40
N ARG A 135 -0.43 1.59 -22.24
CA ARG A 135 0.38 1.74 -21.03
C ARG A 135 0.56 0.38 -20.38
N ASP A 136 1.81 -0.04 -20.23
CA ASP A 136 2.18 -1.22 -19.46
C ASP A 136 2.87 -0.73 -18.18
N VAL A 137 2.42 -1.19 -17.03
CA VAL A 137 2.93 -0.78 -15.72
C VAL A 137 3.29 -2.01 -14.92
N GLN A 138 4.54 -2.10 -14.50
CA GLN A 138 4.98 -3.11 -13.55
C GLN A 138 5.02 -2.50 -12.14
N MET A 139 4.34 -3.15 -11.20
CA MET A 139 4.32 -2.79 -9.79
C MET A 139 5.01 -3.88 -8.98
N ASN A 140 6.09 -3.51 -8.31
CA ASN A 140 6.84 -4.39 -7.42
C ASN A 140 6.85 -3.80 -6.01
N GLY A 141 6.75 -4.63 -4.98
CA GLY A 141 6.81 -4.11 -3.62
C GLY A 141 6.34 -5.06 -2.55
N TRP A 142 5.93 -4.49 -1.43
CA TRP A 142 5.30 -5.19 -0.32
C TRP A 142 4.34 -4.25 0.41
N ARG A 143 3.34 -4.83 1.08
CA ARG A 143 2.35 -4.11 1.88
C ARG A 143 2.06 -4.88 3.15
N PHE A 144 2.10 -4.19 4.28
CA PHE A 144 1.83 -4.75 5.60
C PHE A 144 0.68 -3.99 6.25
N GLU A 145 -0.28 -4.72 6.80
CA GLU A 145 -1.35 -4.19 7.63
C GLU A 145 -1.30 -4.88 9.00
N GLY A 146 -0.96 -4.12 10.04
CA GLY A 146 -0.98 -4.58 11.42
C GLY A 146 -2.20 -4.03 12.15
N LEU A 147 -3.03 -4.90 12.72
CA LEU A 147 -4.14 -4.53 13.58
C LEU A 147 -3.75 -4.80 15.05
N VAL A 148 -3.85 -3.78 15.88
CA VAL A 148 -3.60 -3.88 17.32
C VAL A 148 -4.76 -3.27 18.08
N VAL A 149 -5.29 -4.02 19.04
CA VAL A 149 -6.38 -3.58 19.90
C VAL A 149 -5.82 -3.25 21.27
N VAL A 150 -6.13 -2.07 21.79
CA VAL A 150 -5.58 -1.55 23.04
C VAL A 150 -6.71 -1.08 23.95
N ARG A 151 -6.59 -1.41 25.24
CA ARG A 151 -7.45 -0.90 26.32
C ARG A 151 -6.58 -0.36 27.44
N ASN A 152 -6.82 0.87 27.85
CA ASN A 152 -6.09 1.53 28.95
C ASN A 152 -4.55 1.41 28.83
N GLY A 153 -4.04 1.51 27.60
CA GLY A 153 -2.59 1.41 27.33
C GLY A 153 -2.02 -0.01 27.26
N ILE A 154 -2.84 -1.06 27.38
CA ILE A 154 -2.41 -2.46 27.26
C ILE A 154 -2.95 -3.07 25.98
N VAL A 155 -2.09 -3.78 25.24
CA VAL A 155 -2.47 -4.53 24.04
C VAL A 155 -3.30 -5.75 24.43
N LEU A 156 -4.53 -5.85 23.92
CA LEU A 156 -5.42 -6.99 24.14
C LEU A 156 -5.38 -8.01 23.02
N PHE A 157 -5.21 -7.54 21.77
CA PHE A 157 -5.23 -8.39 20.59
C PHE A 157 -4.31 -7.83 19.52
N ARG A 158 -3.73 -8.72 18.71
CA ARG A 158 -2.90 -8.37 17.57
C ARG A 158 -3.21 -9.27 16.39
N ASN A 159 -3.12 -8.72 15.19
CA ASN A 159 -3.20 -9.46 13.95
C ASN A 159 -2.31 -8.80 12.89
N SER A 160 -1.69 -9.62 12.04
CA SER A 160 -0.93 -9.16 10.88
C SER A 160 -1.57 -9.67 9.60
N ALA A 161 -1.71 -8.80 8.62
CA ALA A 161 -2.19 -9.07 7.29
C ALA A 161 -1.32 -8.33 6.25
N GLY A 162 -1.56 -8.60 4.96
CA GLY A 162 -0.92 -7.90 3.85
C GLY A 162 -0.32 -8.85 2.81
N GLU A 163 0.55 -8.28 1.98
CA GLU A 163 1.20 -8.91 0.83
C GLU A 163 2.72 -8.79 1.00
N SER A 164 3.38 -9.92 1.30
CA SER A 164 4.85 -9.96 1.48
C SER A 164 5.60 -9.64 0.19
N LYS A 165 5.03 -10.03 -0.96
CA LYS A 165 5.55 -9.73 -2.28
C LYS A 165 4.43 -9.35 -3.22
N LEU A 166 4.41 -8.09 -3.61
CA LEU A 166 3.60 -7.56 -4.70
C LEU A 166 4.42 -7.66 -5.99
N ASN A 167 3.87 -8.34 -6.99
CA ASN A 167 4.36 -8.35 -8.36
C ASN A 167 3.17 -8.37 -9.29
N THR A 168 2.74 -7.18 -9.71
CA THR A 168 1.55 -7.00 -10.53
C THR A 168 1.94 -6.33 -11.84
N PHE A 169 1.42 -6.87 -12.94
CA PHE A 169 1.56 -6.29 -14.26
C PHE A 169 0.21 -5.77 -14.72
N GLU A 170 0.10 -4.47 -14.95
CA GLU A 170 -1.11 -3.81 -15.40
C GLU A 170 -0.93 -3.36 -16.85
N LYS A 171 -1.83 -3.81 -17.73
CA LYS A 171 -1.82 -3.47 -19.15
C LYS A 171 -3.10 -2.74 -19.50
N THR A 172 -2.99 -1.45 -19.80
CA THR A 172 -4.09 -0.62 -20.26
C THR A 172 -3.92 -0.37 -21.76
N THR A 173 -4.99 -0.58 -22.54
CA THR A 173 -4.99 -0.28 -23.98
C THR A 173 -6.26 0.50 -24.31
N ASN A 174 -6.08 1.75 -24.76
CA ASN A 174 -7.18 2.61 -25.20
C ASN A 174 -7.04 2.83 -26.70
N PRO A 175 -7.72 2.01 -27.53
CA PRO A 175 -7.57 2.09 -28.99
C PRO A 175 -7.94 3.46 -29.58
N LEU A 176 -8.81 4.24 -28.92
CA LEU A 176 -9.20 5.59 -29.34
C LEU A 176 -8.34 6.71 -28.70
N GLY A 177 -7.30 6.33 -27.94
CA GLY A 177 -6.32 7.26 -27.36
C GLY A 177 -6.95 8.34 -26.48
N PRO A 178 -6.63 9.64 -26.69
CA PRO A 178 -7.09 10.72 -25.82
C PRO A 178 -8.60 11.00 -25.90
N PHE A 179 -9.30 10.48 -26.92
CA PHE A 179 -10.74 10.67 -27.12
C PHE A 179 -11.60 9.66 -26.35
N GLN A 180 -11.00 8.62 -25.76
CA GLN A 180 -11.73 7.56 -25.04
C GLN A 180 -12.09 7.89 -23.57
N ARG A 181 -11.80 9.11 -23.09
CA ARG A 181 -11.92 9.48 -21.66
C ARG A 181 -13.37 9.55 -21.12
N SER A 182 -14.39 9.28 -21.94
CA SER A 182 -15.80 9.26 -21.53
C SER A 182 -16.25 7.84 -21.14
N GLY A 183 -15.91 7.40 -19.92
CA GLY A 183 -16.41 6.13 -19.39
C GLY A 183 -15.79 5.63 -18.08
N GLU A 184 -14.57 6.06 -17.71
CA GLU A 184 -13.84 5.55 -16.53
C GLU A 184 -14.11 6.31 -15.21
N SER A 185 -15.12 7.19 -15.14
CA SER A 185 -15.49 7.87 -13.88
C SER A 185 -16.59 7.16 -13.08
N SER A 186 -17.07 5.99 -13.53
CA SER A 186 -18.19 5.29 -12.88
C SER A 186 -17.77 4.27 -11.82
N ASP A 187 -16.53 3.76 -11.85
CA ASP A 187 -16.08 2.68 -10.94
C ASP A 187 -15.42 3.19 -9.65
N LEU A 188 -15.25 4.51 -9.50
CA LEU A 188 -14.72 5.13 -8.27
C LEU A 188 -15.81 5.41 -7.21
N LEU A 189 -17.06 5.01 -7.47
CA LEU A 189 -18.18 5.09 -6.52
C LEU A 189 -18.66 3.72 -6.00
N LEU A 190 -17.98 2.63 -6.38
CA LEU A 190 -18.26 1.30 -5.84
C LEU A 190 -16.99 0.62 -5.33
N ARG A 191 -16.39 1.21 -4.29
CA ARG A 191 -15.58 0.45 -3.32
C ARG A 191 -15.38 1.21 -2.02
#